data_AF-A0A0F8BPK4-F1
#
_entry.id   AF-A0A0F8BPK4-F1
#
_cell.length_a   1.000
_cell.length_b   1.000
_cell.length_c   1.000
_cell.angle_alpha   90.00
_cell.angle_beta   90.00
_cell.angle_gamma   90.00
#
_symmetry.space_group_name_H-M   'P 1'
#
loop_
_entity.id
_entity.type
_entity.pdbx_description
1 polymer ?
#
loop_
_entity_poly.entity_id
_entity_poly.type
_entity_poly.pdbx_seq_one_letter_code
_entity_poly.pdbx_strand_id
1 'polypeptide(L)'
;MKRFAAVSLAALMLLTVFASAASAADVIEIRGPVYNGSDINNIIDTYGENNALTIDATKFAAFYYDIDDNVTTETLSILAVPGTEGNVIGEGGIVYETTIQQVDYEFYRPAAGWSNYSLIGFFAEKYIPINPDKADKLAKLVLDSDDKYTIRTGEQLDLGEGYAIEAKQVDVDGEKVWLEFTKDGEFVDDEIISVVSGSDNTWEVELDDIQDEDDVVVLRVHVNQVFQGAVDSIAQIEGLWLIDYTNAMKIESDDEFGNLDNVKINGDTLTITNEDTFTLTRDDEEEIAEGMFFKVADTAASDLRYYPFVEKTIGGEVVDDDEDDDNVTEPVDNDTEVEEPTEEPTEEPTEGPTTEEPTEEPTEADSSTPGFGVVLGLVGLLAVVYLVRRNN
;
A
#
# COMPACT_ATOMS: atom_id res chain seq x y z
N MET A 1 -9.96 -1.39 -51.63
CA MET A 1 -8.71 -2.04 -51.19
C MET A 1 -8.21 -1.29 -49.96
N LYS A 2 -8.04 -2.06 -48.87
CA LYS A 2 -7.38 -1.75 -47.59
C LYS A 2 -7.93 -0.58 -46.75
N ARG A 3 -8.87 -0.97 -45.87
CA ARG A 3 -9.13 -0.36 -44.57
C ARG A 3 -7.91 -0.63 -43.67
N PHE A 4 -7.37 0.38 -43.00
CA PHE A 4 -6.48 0.20 -41.86
C PHE A 4 -7.35 0.35 -40.60
N ALA A 5 -7.49 -0.74 -39.87
CA ALA A 5 -8.08 -0.76 -38.55
C ALA A 5 -7.02 -0.30 -37.55
N ALA A 6 -7.38 0.68 -36.72
CA ALA A 6 -6.69 0.95 -35.48
C ALA A 6 -6.98 -0.22 -34.53
N VAL A 7 -5.93 -0.81 -33.98
CA VAL A 7 -6.01 -1.81 -32.91
C VAL A 7 -5.99 -1.01 -31.62
N SER A 8 -7.15 -0.80 -31.01
CA SER A 8 -7.25 -0.46 -29.59
C SER A 8 -6.98 -1.76 -28.82
N LEU A 9 -5.98 -1.71 -27.95
CA LEU A 9 -5.61 -2.78 -27.05
C LEU A 9 -6.39 -2.55 -25.76
N ALA A 10 -7.60 -3.11 -25.68
CA ALA A 10 -8.33 -3.19 -24.42
C ALA A 10 -7.61 -4.21 -23.52
N ALA A 11 -7.02 -3.73 -22.43
CA ALA A 11 -6.53 -4.57 -21.35
C ALA A 11 -7.74 -5.17 -20.61
N LEU A 12 -8.23 -6.29 -21.13
CA LEU A 12 -9.23 -7.09 -20.44
C LEU A 12 -8.54 -7.79 -19.26
N MET A 13 -8.59 -7.19 -18.06
CA MET A 13 -8.29 -7.89 -16.82
C MET A 13 -9.25 -9.07 -16.69
N LEU A 14 -8.73 -10.24 -17.04
CA LEU A 14 -9.40 -11.52 -16.93
C LEU A 14 -9.39 -11.89 -15.45
N LEU A 15 -10.46 -11.49 -14.74
CA LEU A 15 -10.78 -11.94 -13.41
C LEU A 15 -10.99 -13.47 -13.48
N THR A 16 -9.93 -14.24 -13.26
CA THR A 16 -10.00 -15.69 -13.12
C THR A 16 -10.70 -15.99 -11.81
N VAL A 17 -12.02 -16.04 -11.86
CA VAL A 17 -12.85 -16.60 -10.79
C VAL A 17 -12.52 -18.09 -10.71
N PHE A 18 -11.61 -18.45 -9.81
CA PHE A 18 -11.61 -19.79 -9.26
C PHE A 18 -12.97 -19.97 -8.58
N ALA A 19 -13.81 -20.81 -9.16
CA ALA A 19 -15.01 -21.32 -8.51
C ALA A 19 -14.59 -22.28 -7.37
N SER A 20 -13.95 -21.75 -6.32
CA SER A 20 -14.07 -22.31 -4.98
C SER A 20 -15.50 -22.05 -4.50
N ALA A 21 -16.07 -22.99 -3.75
CA ALA A 21 -17.45 -22.96 -3.31
C ALA A 21 -17.83 -21.57 -2.77
N ALA A 22 -18.89 -20.97 -3.33
CA ALA A 22 -19.44 -19.70 -2.87
C ALA A 22 -19.81 -19.83 -1.38
N SER A 23 -18.89 -19.45 -0.48
CA SER A 23 -19.29 -18.87 0.79
C SER A 23 -20.06 -17.61 0.41
N ALA A 24 -21.32 -17.51 0.83
CA ALA A 24 -22.01 -16.24 0.78
C ALA A 24 -21.15 -15.26 1.58
N ALA A 25 -20.43 -14.38 0.88
CA ALA A 25 -19.69 -13.34 1.55
C ALA A 25 -20.72 -12.41 2.18
N ASP A 26 -20.56 -12.10 3.45
CA ASP A 26 -21.47 -11.19 4.12
C ASP A 26 -21.24 -9.80 3.55
N VAL A 27 -22.29 -9.20 2.97
CA VAL A 27 -22.27 -7.84 2.47
C VAL A 27 -22.78 -6.92 3.58
N ILE A 28 -21.96 -5.93 3.94
CA ILE A 28 -22.32 -4.90 4.92
C ILE A 28 -22.66 -3.59 4.20
N GLU A 29 -23.78 -2.99 4.60
CA GLU A 29 -24.19 -1.64 4.21
C GLU A 29 -23.64 -0.62 5.22
N ILE A 30 -22.78 0.29 4.76
CA ILE A 30 -22.39 1.49 5.52
C ILE A 30 -23.17 2.67 4.96
N ARG A 31 -24.11 3.23 5.72
CA ARG A 31 -25.00 4.30 5.26
C ARG A 31 -24.55 5.70 5.69
N GLY A 32 -24.90 6.69 4.88
CA GLY A 32 -24.84 8.11 5.19
C GLY A 32 -26.12 8.63 5.87
N PRO A 33 -26.27 9.96 5.95
CA PRO A 33 -27.43 10.59 6.55
C PRO A 33 -28.65 10.47 5.63
N VAL A 34 -29.84 10.47 6.25
CA VAL A 34 -31.12 10.43 5.53
C VAL A 34 -31.54 11.84 5.16
N TYR A 35 -31.89 12.03 3.89
CA TYR A 35 -32.47 13.26 3.35
C TYR A 35 -33.94 13.07 3.04
N ASN A 36 -34.77 14.06 3.36
CA ASN A 36 -36.22 13.96 3.22
C ASN A 36 -36.83 15.29 2.77
N GLY A 37 -37.67 15.26 1.74
CA GLY A 37 -38.35 16.44 1.20
C GLY A 37 -39.43 16.08 0.19
N SER A 38 -40.00 17.08 -0.48
CA SER A 38 -41.00 16.84 -1.54
C SER A 38 -40.39 16.36 -2.85
N ASP A 39 -39.16 16.80 -3.13
CA ASP A 39 -38.38 16.58 -4.34
C ASP A 39 -36.90 16.91 -4.06
N ILE A 40 -36.02 16.67 -5.04
CA ILE A 40 -34.58 16.92 -4.92
C ILE A 40 -34.27 18.39 -4.65
N ASN A 41 -34.95 19.33 -5.30
CA ASN A 41 -34.70 20.77 -5.10
C ASN A 41 -35.08 21.19 -3.68
N ASN A 42 -36.21 20.70 -3.16
CA ASN A 42 -36.59 20.93 -1.77
C ASN A 42 -35.58 20.33 -0.77
N ILE A 43 -35.01 19.16 -1.07
CA ILE A 43 -33.96 18.54 -0.26
C ILE A 43 -32.68 19.39 -0.28
N ILE A 44 -32.23 19.83 -1.45
CA ILE A 44 -31.07 20.72 -1.60
C ILE A 44 -31.30 22.04 -0.84
N ASP A 45 -32.48 22.65 -0.96
CA ASP A 45 -32.83 23.88 -0.24
C ASP A 45 -32.83 23.70 1.30
N THR A 46 -33.12 22.49 1.78
CA THR A 46 -33.26 22.19 3.21
C THR A 46 -31.94 21.80 3.86
N TYR A 47 -31.12 21.00 3.17
CA TYR A 47 -29.92 20.38 3.73
C TYR A 47 -28.62 20.82 3.06
N GLY A 48 -28.72 21.49 1.91
CA GLY A 48 -27.60 21.97 1.12
C GLY A 48 -27.36 23.47 1.26
N GLU A 49 -26.33 23.93 0.55
CA GLU A 49 -25.96 25.33 0.42
C GLU A 49 -25.53 25.60 -1.03
N ASN A 50 -25.67 26.82 -1.52
CA ASN A 50 -25.21 27.20 -2.87
C ASN A 50 -25.71 26.28 -4.01
N ASN A 51 -26.97 25.82 -3.94
CA ASN A 51 -27.57 24.88 -4.89
C ASN A 51 -26.90 23.49 -4.92
N ALA A 52 -26.22 23.10 -3.84
CA ALA A 52 -25.55 21.81 -3.72
C ALA A 52 -25.85 21.16 -2.36
N LEU A 53 -26.24 19.89 -2.38
CA LEU A 53 -26.20 19.03 -1.20
C LEU A 53 -24.88 18.26 -1.22
N THR A 54 -23.94 18.63 -0.36
CA THR A 54 -22.61 17.99 -0.27
C THR A 54 -22.47 17.11 0.96
N ILE A 55 -21.95 15.91 0.73
CA ILE A 55 -21.75 14.84 1.69
C ILE A 55 -20.26 14.50 1.71
N ASP A 56 -19.60 14.75 2.82
CA ASP A 56 -18.19 14.45 3.06
C ASP A 56 -18.07 13.34 4.13
N ALA A 57 -16.84 12.95 4.48
CA ALA A 57 -16.59 11.91 5.48
C ALA A 57 -17.12 12.26 6.89
N THR A 58 -17.36 13.54 7.20
CA THR A 58 -17.97 13.93 8.49
C THR A 58 -19.45 13.57 8.57
N LYS A 59 -20.09 13.39 7.41
CA LYS A 59 -21.51 13.02 7.30
C LYS A 59 -21.68 11.55 6.91
N PHE A 60 -20.79 11.03 6.07
CA PHE A 60 -20.89 9.69 5.51
C PHE A 60 -19.68 8.84 5.89
N ALA A 61 -19.88 7.98 6.90
CA ALA A 61 -18.83 7.17 7.52
C ALA A 61 -18.18 6.11 6.61
N ALA A 62 -18.68 5.95 5.37
CA ALA A 62 -18.04 5.07 4.41
C ALA A 62 -16.80 5.73 3.77
N PHE A 63 -16.80 7.05 3.60
CA PHE A 63 -15.66 7.77 3.04
C PHE A 63 -14.47 7.74 3.97
N TYR A 64 -13.28 7.78 3.36
CA TYR A 64 -12.02 7.78 4.08
C TYR A 64 -11.96 8.95 5.09
N TYR A 65 -11.57 8.62 6.32
CA TYR A 65 -11.29 9.58 7.38
C TYR A 65 -10.10 9.09 8.19
N ASP A 66 -9.03 9.88 8.20
CA ASP A 66 -7.91 9.71 9.12
C ASP A 66 -8.19 10.45 10.42
N ILE A 67 -8.21 9.74 11.56
CA ILE A 67 -8.55 10.34 12.86
C ILE A 67 -7.38 11.09 13.50
N ASP A 68 -6.15 10.66 13.24
CA ASP A 68 -4.96 11.20 13.88
C ASP A 68 -4.56 12.52 13.20
N ASP A 69 -4.62 12.54 11.87
CA ASP A 69 -4.33 13.73 11.06
C ASP A 69 -5.56 14.60 10.79
N ASN A 70 -6.76 14.10 11.09
CA ASN A 70 -8.04 14.74 10.77
C ASN A 70 -8.13 15.07 9.25
N VAL A 71 -7.84 14.07 8.42
CA VAL A 71 -7.76 14.17 6.96
C VAL A 71 -8.92 13.44 6.29
N THR A 72 -9.50 14.08 5.28
CA THR A 72 -10.56 13.53 4.40
C THR A 72 -10.27 13.93 2.97
N THR A 73 -10.68 13.09 2.02
CA THR A 73 -10.37 13.30 0.60
C THR A 73 -11.62 13.35 -0.27
N GLU A 74 -12.68 12.63 0.11
CA GLU A 74 -13.85 12.38 -0.74
C GLU A 74 -15.05 13.28 -0.42
N THR A 75 -15.77 13.68 -1.46
CA THR A 75 -17.11 14.26 -1.36
C THR A 75 -18.05 13.70 -2.42
N LEU A 76 -19.33 13.56 -2.07
CA LEU A 76 -20.43 13.29 -2.98
C LEU A 76 -21.42 14.46 -2.91
N SER A 77 -21.69 15.08 -4.06
CA SER A 77 -22.60 16.22 -4.16
C SER A 77 -23.77 15.94 -5.11
N ILE A 78 -24.95 16.41 -4.72
CA ILE A 78 -26.12 16.50 -5.60
C ILE A 78 -26.42 17.97 -5.88
N LEU A 79 -26.36 18.37 -7.15
CA LEU A 79 -26.47 19.75 -7.60
C LEU A 79 -27.84 20.04 -8.21
N ALA A 80 -28.39 21.22 -7.96
CA ALA A 80 -29.59 21.71 -8.63
C ALA A 80 -29.23 22.27 -10.02
N VAL A 81 -29.03 21.36 -10.99
CA VAL A 81 -28.69 21.65 -12.39
C VAL A 81 -29.94 21.58 -13.30
N PRO A 82 -29.90 22.15 -14.52
CA PRO A 82 -30.98 21.95 -15.50
C PRO A 82 -31.32 20.47 -15.69
N GLY A 83 -32.62 20.15 -15.69
CA GLY A 83 -33.09 18.76 -15.73
C GLY A 83 -33.33 18.13 -14.36
N THR A 84 -32.89 18.77 -13.26
CA THR A 84 -33.19 18.32 -11.89
C THR A 84 -34.62 18.69 -11.49
N GLU A 85 -35.51 17.70 -11.44
CA GLU A 85 -36.92 17.88 -11.13
C GLU A 85 -37.50 16.62 -10.46
N GLY A 86 -38.32 16.79 -9.41
CA GLY A 86 -38.95 15.67 -8.73
C GLY A 86 -37.91 14.73 -8.09
N ASN A 87 -37.86 13.49 -8.56
CA ASN A 87 -36.87 12.48 -8.17
C ASN A 87 -35.81 12.21 -9.25
N VAL A 88 -35.68 13.08 -10.24
CA VAL A 88 -34.67 12.99 -11.30
C VAL A 88 -33.59 14.04 -11.08
N ILE A 89 -32.33 13.60 -11.04
CA ILE A 89 -31.13 14.43 -11.02
C ILE A 89 -30.69 14.64 -12.49
N GLY A 90 -30.41 15.89 -12.86
CA GLY A 90 -29.97 16.21 -14.22
C GLY A 90 -28.55 15.70 -14.55
N GLU A 91 -28.18 15.77 -15.83
CA GLU A 91 -26.80 15.58 -16.31
C GLU A 91 -25.84 16.50 -15.53
N GLY A 92 -24.72 15.93 -15.05
CA GLY A 92 -23.73 16.60 -14.21
C GLY A 92 -24.26 16.99 -12.82
N GLY A 93 -25.42 16.45 -12.41
CA GLY A 93 -26.06 16.74 -11.14
C GLY A 93 -25.56 15.87 -9.99
N ILE A 94 -24.89 14.75 -10.25
CA ILE A 94 -24.13 13.97 -9.26
C ILE A 94 -22.65 14.24 -9.52
N VAL A 95 -21.95 14.66 -8.47
CA VAL A 95 -20.52 14.94 -8.52
C VAL A 95 -19.83 14.19 -7.40
N TYR A 96 -19.02 13.20 -7.75
CA TYR A 96 -18.03 12.63 -6.86
C TYR A 96 -16.71 13.37 -7.08
N GLU A 97 -16.10 13.84 -6.01
CA GLU A 97 -14.80 14.51 -6.06
C GLU A 97 -13.89 13.92 -5.00
N THR A 98 -12.63 13.66 -5.37
CA THR A 98 -11.60 13.26 -4.43
C THR A 98 -10.29 13.98 -4.72
N THR A 99 -9.63 14.44 -3.67
CA THR A 99 -8.38 15.21 -3.76
C THR A 99 -7.32 14.58 -2.88
N ILE A 100 -6.09 14.48 -3.39
CA ILE A 100 -4.93 14.01 -2.63
C ILE A 100 -4.75 14.86 -1.37
N GLN A 101 -4.51 14.20 -0.25
CA GLN A 101 -4.10 14.81 1.01
C GLN A 101 -2.82 14.14 1.51
N GLN A 102 -2.19 14.71 2.53
CA GLN A 102 -1.03 14.12 3.19
C GLN A 102 -1.43 13.61 4.57
N VAL A 103 -0.91 12.45 4.93
CA VAL A 103 -1.02 11.85 6.26
C VAL A 103 0.37 11.52 6.78
N ASP A 104 0.56 11.59 8.09
CA ASP A 104 1.83 11.28 8.73
C ASP A 104 2.17 9.79 8.54
N TYR A 105 3.46 9.45 8.45
CA TYR A 105 3.86 8.04 8.56
C TYR A 105 3.61 7.56 9.98
N GLU A 106 3.27 6.27 10.14
CA GLU A 106 3.20 5.67 11.48
C GLU A 106 4.54 5.84 12.21
N PHE A 107 5.65 5.58 11.50
CA PHE A 107 6.99 5.92 11.96
C PHE A 107 7.28 7.42 11.78
N TYR A 108 6.69 8.26 12.61
CA TYR A 108 6.85 9.71 12.50
C TYR A 108 8.22 10.22 13.01
N ARG A 109 9.17 10.42 12.09
CA ARG A 109 10.49 11.05 12.33
C ARG A 109 10.87 12.05 11.25
N PRO A 110 10.33 13.29 11.28
CA PRO A 110 10.57 14.29 10.24
C PRO A 110 12.05 14.63 10.01
N ALA A 111 12.88 14.59 11.07
CA ALA A 111 14.32 14.85 10.96
C ALA A 111 15.09 13.78 10.16
N ALA A 112 14.50 12.60 9.99
CA ALA A 112 15.02 11.49 9.20
C ALA A 112 14.28 11.33 7.85
N GLY A 113 13.47 12.33 7.44
CA GLY A 113 12.69 12.25 6.20
C GLY A 113 11.35 11.53 6.33
N TRP A 114 10.95 11.10 7.53
CA TRP A 114 9.66 10.45 7.79
C TRP A 114 8.66 11.43 8.36
N SER A 115 8.18 12.37 7.53
CA SER A 115 7.09 13.27 7.89
C SER A 115 5.75 12.67 7.51
N ASN A 116 5.48 12.58 6.21
CA ASN A 116 4.16 12.25 5.67
C ASN A 116 4.26 11.65 4.27
N TYR A 117 3.19 11.00 3.83
CA TYR A 117 3.00 10.50 2.46
C TYR A 117 1.65 10.94 1.91
N SER A 118 1.51 10.90 0.58
CA SER A 118 0.26 11.23 -0.11
C SER A 118 -0.74 10.10 -0.01
N LEU A 119 -2.01 10.46 0.16
CA LEU A 119 -3.13 9.55 0.27
C LEU A 119 -4.33 10.10 -0.48
N ILE A 120 -5.15 9.19 -1.03
CA ILE A 120 -6.42 9.52 -1.63
C ILE A 120 -7.47 8.44 -1.29
N GLY A 121 -8.69 8.89 -1.05
CA GLY A 121 -9.85 8.00 -0.94
C GLY A 121 -10.44 7.85 -2.34
N PHE A 122 -10.69 6.63 -2.78
CA PHE A 122 -11.32 6.37 -4.08
C PHE A 122 -12.42 5.34 -3.89
N PHE A 123 -13.67 5.77 -4.07
CA PHE A 123 -14.89 5.02 -3.81
C PHE A 123 -14.88 4.30 -2.45
N ALA A 124 -14.69 5.06 -1.36
CA ALA A 124 -14.68 4.56 0.02
C ALA A 124 -13.55 3.55 0.36
N GLU A 125 -12.49 3.51 -0.45
CA GLU A 125 -11.27 2.76 -0.20
C GLU A 125 -10.02 3.65 -0.17
N LYS A 126 -9.06 3.30 0.68
CA LYS A 126 -7.76 3.98 0.78
C LYS A 126 -6.84 3.56 -0.37
N TYR A 127 -6.21 4.54 -1.00
CA TYR A 127 -5.18 4.38 -2.02
C TYR A 127 -4.03 5.37 -1.80
N ILE A 128 -2.86 5.02 -2.34
CA ILE A 128 -1.67 5.87 -2.37
C ILE A 128 -1.46 6.34 -3.81
N PRO A 129 -1.44 7.66 -4.07
CA PRO A 129 -0.97 8.19 -5.34
C PRO A 129 0.52 7.88 -5.51
N ILE A 130 0.88 7.16 -6.58
CA ILE A 130 2.29 6.82 -6.86
C ILE A 130 3.10 8.05 -7.31
N ASN A 131 2.39 9.10 -7.74
CA ASN A 131 2.95 10.43 -7.93
C ASN A 131 2.09 11.42 -7.10
N PRO A 132 2.70 12.18 -6.17
CA PRO A 132 1.97 13.00 -5.19
C PRO A 132 1.16 14.15 -5.81
N ASP A 133 1.42 14.52 -7.07
CA ASP A 133 0.74 15.59 -7.78
C ASP A 133 -0.35 15.07 -8.75
N LYS A 134 -0.59 13.75 -8.79
CA LYS A 134 -1.42 13.07 -9.80
C LYS A 134 -2.38 12.08 -9.17
N ALA A 135 -3.67 12.43 -9.15
CA ALA A 135 -4.72 11.59 -8.58
C ALA A 135 -5.14 10.42 -9.48
N ASP A 136 -4.61 10.34 -10.72
CA ASP A 136 -4.97 9.32 -11.71
C ASP A 136 -4.13 8.04 -11.63
N LYS A 137 -3.12 7.95 -10.75
CA LYS A 137 -2.27 6.76 -10.66
C LYS A 137 -2.10 6.31 -9.23
N LEU A 138 -2.68 5.15 -8.93
CA LEU A 138 -2.95 4.74 -7.56
C LEU A 138 -2.41 3.34 -7.30
N ALA A 139 -1.92 3.09 -6.08
CA ALA A 139 -1.56 1.77 -5.57
C ALA A 139 -2.22 1.54 -4.20
N LYS A 140 -2.32 0.28 -3.78
CA LYS A 140 -2.73 -0.05 -2.40
C LYS A 140 -1.56 0.12 -1.45
N LEU A 141 -1.86 0.56 -0.22
CA LEU A 141 -0.89 0.52 0.87
C LEU A 141 -0.84 -0.91 1.41
N VAL A 142 0.35 -1.51 1.44
CA VAL A 142 0.58 -2.85 2.00
C VAL A 142 0.96 -2.73 3.48
N LEU A 143 1.85 -1.78 3.79
CA LEU A 143 2.41 -1.63 5.14
C LEU A 143 2.74 -0.16 5.43
N ASP A 144 2.45 0.28 6.65
CA ASP A 144 2.88 1.54 7.26
C ASP A 144 3.01 1.27 8.75
N SER A 145 4.24 1.20 9.26
CA SER A 145 4.54 0.58 10.56
C SER A 145 5.75 1.21 11.25
N ASP A 146 5.62 1.46 12.55
CA ASP A 146 6.73 1.84 13.44
C ASP A 146 7.25 0.69 14.32
N ASP A 147 6.67 -0.52 14.16
CA ASP A 147 7.10 -1.72 14.87
C ASP A 147 8.57 -2.09 14.65
N LYS A 148 9.14 -2.77 15.65
CA LYS A 148 10.52 -3.23 15.66
C LYS A 148 10.66 -4.67 15.17
N TYR A 149 11.40 -4.84 14.09
CA TYR A 149 11.73 -6.14 13.53
C TYR A 149 13.22 -6.42 13.67
N THR A 150 13.60 -7.68 13.88
CA THR A 150 15.00 -8.12 13.89
C THR A 150 15.18 -9.17 12.83
N ILE A 151 16.07 -8.90 11.88
CA ILE A 151 16.38 -9.79 10.75
C ILE A 151 17.79 -10.32 10.95
N ARG A 152 17.96 -11.64 11.03
CA ARG A 152 19.29 -12.25 11.02
C ARG A 152 19.82 -12.32 9.61
N THR A 153 21.14 -12.27 9.44
CA THR A 153 21.73 -12.37 8.10
C THR A 153 21.33 -13.68 7.41
N GLY A 154 20.78 -13.59 6.20
CA GLY A 154 20.24 -14.70 5.42
C GLY A 154 18.80 -15.09 5.74
N GLU A 155 18.13 -14.40 6.67
CA GLU A 155 16.70 -14.54 6.92
C GLU A 155 15.92 -13.41 6.22
N GLN A 156 14.67 -13.72 5.86
CA GLN A 156 13.75 -12.79 5.21
C GLN A 156 12.68 -12.33 6.20
N LEU A 157 12.35 -11.05 6.14
CA LEU A 157 11.16 -10.47 6.75
C LEU A 157 10.08 -10.35 5.67
N ASP A 158 9.00 -11.12 5.83
CA ASP A 158 7.79 -11.01 5.00
C ASP A 158 7.07 -9.70 5.35
N LEU A 159 6.79 -8.89 4.32
CA LEU A 159 6.11 -7.61 4.42
C LEU A 159 4.63 -7.71 3.99
N GLY A 160 4.17 -8.89 3.57
CA GLY A 160 2.83 -9.12 3.05
C GLY A 160 2.77 -9.09 1.53
N GLU A 161 1.70 -9.69 0.98
CA GLU A 161 1.43 -9.74 -0.46
C GLU A 161 2.59 -10.25 -1.34
N GLY A 162 3.49 -11.06 -0.78
CA GLY A 162 4.66 -11.61 -1.49
C GLY A 162 5.88 -10.67 -1.51
N TYR A 163 5.82 -9.52 -0.86
CA TYR A 163 6.96 -8.62 -0.66
C TYR A 163 7.80 -9.06 0.54
N ALA A 164 9.13 -9.02 0.41
CA ALA A 164 10.02 -9.34 1.52
C ALA A 164 11.35 -8.58 1.45
N ILE A 165 11.96 -8.32 2.60
CA ILE A 165 13.34 -7.82 2.71
C ILE A 165 14.25 -8.85 3.38
N GLU A 166 15.47 -9.00 2.88
CA GLU A 166 16.51 -9.88 3.42
C GLU A 166 17.70 -9.07 3.90
N ALA A 167 18.20 -9.35 5.11
CA ALA A 167 19.51 -8.87 5.51
C ALA A 167 20.58 -9.79 4.91
N LYS A 168 21.22 -9.39 3.82
CA LYS A 168 22.24 -10.23 3.16
C LYS A 168 23.46 -10.38 4.06
N GLN A 169 24.00 -9.24 4.50
CA GLN A 169 25.25 -9.18 5.26
C GLN A 169 25.28 -7.96 6.17
N VAL A 170 26.04 -8.06 7.26
CA VAL A 170 26.48 -6.92 8.08
C VAL A 170 27.99 -6.78 7.89
N ASP A 171 28.46 -5.55 7.80
CA ASP A 171 29.88 -5.29 7.57
C ASP A 171 30.74 -5.69 8.78
N VAL A 172 32.06 -5.72 8.57
CA VAL A 172 33.00 -6.25 9.57
C VAL A 172 33.10 -5.38 10.83
N ASP A 173 32.66 -4.14 10.76
CA ASP A 173 32.69 -3.16 11.85
C ASP A 173 31.34 -3.08 12.59
N GLY A 174 30.27 -3.68 12.07
CA GLY A 174 28.93 -3.62 12.66
C GLY A 174 28.31 -2.22 12.54
N GLU A 175 28.58 -1.55 11.43
CA GLU A 175 28.16 -0.18 11.13
C GLU A 175 27.28 -0.09 9.88
N LYS A 176 27.22 -1.15 9.06
CA LYS A 176 26.43 -1.20 7.83
C LYS A 176 25.73 -2.54 7.65
N VAL A 177 24.58 -2.50 6.98
CA VAL A 177 23.86 -3.69 6.53
C VAL A 177 23.60 -3.60 5.02
N TRP A 178 23.77 -4.72 4.32
CA TRP A 178 23.31 -4.88 2.95
C TRP A 178 21.92 -5.52 2.97
N LEU A 179 20.90 -4.78 2.53
CA LEU A 179 19.52 -5.25 2.40
C LEU A 179 19.18 -5.54 0.94
N GLU A 180 18.34 -6.54 0.71
CA GLU A 180 17.79 -6.92 -0.59
C GLU A 180 16.27 -6.94 -0.49
N PHE A 181 15.58 -6.35 -1.45
CA PHE A 181 14.12 -6.30 -1.56
C PHE A 181 13.67 -7.23 -2.68
N THR A 182 12.64 -8.03 -2.40
CA THR A 182 12.12 -9.04 -3.32
C THR A 182 10.60 -8.99 -3.41
N LYS A 183 10.07 -9.41 -4.56
CA LYS A 183 8.65 -9.67 -4.80
C LYS A 183 8.50 -11.08 -5.34
N ASP A 184 7.72 -11.90 -4.65
CA ASP A 184 7.51 -13.32 -4.97
C ASP A 184 8.83 -14.12 -5.10
N GLY A 185 9.84 -13.71 -4.32
CA GLY A 185 11.19 -14.27 -4.34
C GLY A 185 12.07 -13.82 -5.52
N GLU A 186 11.56 -12.96 -6.40
CA GLU A 186 12.35 -12.31 -7.46
C GLU A 186 13.01 -11.03 -6.93
N PHE A 187 14.27 -10.83 -7.32
CA PHE A 187 15.05 -9.63 -6.98
C PHE A 187 14.39 -8.37 -7.56
N VAL A 188 14.25 -7.33 -6.72
CA VAL A 188 13.76 -6.01 -7.14
C VAL A 188 14.88 -4.98 -7.05
N ASP A 189 15.45 -4.80 -5.85
CA ASP A 189 16.52 -3.82 -5.59
C ASP A 189 17.35 -4.22 -4.35
N ASP A 190 18.53 -3.63 -4.18
CA ASP A 190 19.39 -3.82 -3.03
C ASP A 190 20.20 -2.57 -2.67
N GLU A 191 20.49 -2.37 -1.38
CA GLU A 191 21.26 -1.22 -0.92
C GLU A 191 22.11 -1.54 0.31
N ILE A 192 23.20 -0.79 0.48
CA ILE A 192 24.05 -0.82 1.66
C ILE A 192 23.75 0.39 2.54
N ILE A 193 23.09 0.13 3.66
CA ILE A 193 22.65 1.15 4.60
C ILE A 193 23.69 1.28 5.71
N SER A 194 24.15 2.50 5.95
CA SER A 194 24.99 2.85 7.08
C SER A 194 24.14 3.24 8.27
N VAL A 195 24.48 2.75 9.47
CA VAL A 195 23.80 3.13 10.73
C VAL A 195 24.66 4.00 11.65
N VAL A 196 25.78 4.52 11.16
CA VAL A 196 26.65 5.41 11.93
C VAL A 196 25.98 6.76 12.21
N SER A 197 26.31 7.37 13.35
CA SER A 197 25.74 8.67 13.70
C SER A 197 25.98 9.72 12.60
N GLY A 198 24.88 10.25 12.04
CA GLY A 198 24.91 11.29 11.02
C GLY A 198 24.87 10.78 9.58
N SER A 199 24.77 9.46 9.34
CA SER A 199 24.30 8.94 8.06
C SER A 199 22.77 9.04 7.94
N ASP A 200 22.29 8.89 6.70
CA ASP A 200 20.90 8.54 6.47
C ASP A 200 20.77 7.02 6.64
N ASN A 201 19.89 6.62 7.55
CA ASN A 201 19.63 5.22 7.86
C ASN A 201 18.35 4.72 7.17
N THR A 202 17.78 5.52 6.28
CA THR A 202 16.62 5.17 5.47
C THR A 202 17.07 4.69 4.10
N TRP A 203 16.53 3.58 3.66
CA TRP A 203 16.57 3.14 2.28
C TRP A 203 15.21 3.42 1.64
N GLU A 204 15.22 4.11 0.51
CA GLU A 204 14.05 4.31 -0.35
C GLU A 204 14.28 3.54 -1.64
N VAL A 205 13.39 2.60 -1.96
CA VAL A 205 13.42 1.90 -3.25
C VAL A 205 12.62 2.74 -4.23
N GLU A 206 13.30 3.30 -5.21
CA GLU A 206 12.73 4.04 -6.32
C GLU A 206 12.71 3.16 -7.58
N LEU A 207 11.54 3.00 -8.19
CA LEU A 207 11.37 2.21 -9.41
C LEU A 207 10.83 3.06 -10.55
N ASP A 208 11.27 2.72 -11.76
CA ASP A 208 10.84 3.34 -13.01
C ASP A 208 9.73 2.54 -13.71
N ASP A 209 9.11 3.16 -14.72
CA ASP A 209 8.11 2.53 -15.60
C ASP A 209 6.86 1.97 -14.87
N ILE A 210 6.46 2.54 -13.71
CA ILE A 210 5.23 2.15 -13.01
C ILE A 210 4.10 3.07 -13.46
N GLN A 211 3.16 2.53 -14.25
CA GLN A 211 2.02 3.28 -14.80
C GLN A 211 2.43 4.58 -15.54
N ASP A 212 3.53 4.55 -16.29
CA ASP A 212 4.12 5.70 -16.98
C ASP A 212 4.74 6.78 -16.05
N GLU A 213 5.08 6.44 -14.80
CA GLU A 213 5.86 7.28 -13.89
C GLU A 213 7.23 6.66 -13.60
N ASP A 214 8.21 7.53 -13.43
CA ASP A 214 9.60 7.20 -13.05
C ASP A 214 9.87 7.72 -11.63
N ASP A 215 10.97 7.27 -11.01
CA ASP A 215 11.38 7.66 -9.66
C ASP A 215 10.27 7.44 -8.60
N VAL A 216 9.48 6.36 -8.73
CA VAL A 216 8.38 6.07 -7.80
C VAL A 216 8.93 5.39 -6.56
N VAL A 217 8.80 6.04 -5.39
CA VAL A 217 9.14 5.44 -4.10
C VAL A 217 8.11 4.35 -3.76
N VAL A 218 8.54 3.08 -3.80
CA VAL A 218 7.66 1.92 -3.55
C VAL A 218 7.83 1.31 -2.16
N LEU A 219 9.02 1.44 -1.58
CA LEU A 219 9.38 0.94 -0.26
C LEU A 219 10.25 1.97 0.46
N ARG A 220 10.00 2.16 1.76
CA ARG A 220 10.90 2.86 2.67
C ARG A 220 11.23 1.96 3.86
N VAL A 221 12.50 1.86 4.19
CA VAL A 221 13.00 1.05 5.32
C VAL A 221 13.95 1.88 6.15
N HIS A 222 13.63 2.09 7.43
CA HIS A 222 14.54 2.71 8.37
C HIS A 222 15.25 1.64 9.22
N VAL A 223 16.58 1.62 9.14
CA VAL A 223 17.42 0.71 9.93
C VAL A 223 17.83 1.41 11.23
N ASN A 224 17.26 0.96 12.34
CA ASN A 224 17.55 1.54 13.64
C ASN A 224 18.99 1.27 14.09
N GLN A 225 19.45 0.02 13.99
CA GLN A 225 20.80 -0.39 14.35
C GLN A 225 21.16 -1.74 13.75
N VAL A 226 22.45 -2.05 13.71
CA VAL A 226 22.96 -3.38 13.36
C VAL A 226 23.78 -3.91 14.53
N PHE A 227 23.81 -5.23 14.69
CA PHE A 227 24.64 -5.89 15.69
C PHE A 227 25.41 -7.02 15.04
N GLN A 228 26.73 -6.96 15.20
CA GLN A 228 27.63 -8.00 14.73
C GLN A 228 28.06 -8.87 15.91
N GLY A 229 27.50 -10.06 15.99
CA GLY A 229 27.87 -11.06 16.98
C GLY A 229 29.00 -11.96 16.51
N ALA A 230 29.52 -12.79 17.42
CA ALA A 230 30.55 -13.78 17.10
C ALA A 230 30.03 -14.95 16.23
N VAL A 231 28.71 -15.15 16.20
CA VAL A 231 28.03 -16.25 15.50
C VAL A 231 26.96 -15.69 14.57
N ASP A 232 26.10 -14.82 15.08
CA ASP A 232 25.00 -14.22 14.32
C ASP A 232 25.22 -12.71 14.15
N SER A 233 24.91 -12.21 12.96
CA SER A 233 24.74 -10.78 12.69
C SER A 233 23.28 -10.48 12.46
N ILE A 234 22.80 -9.35 12.99
CA ILE A 234 21.40 -8.94 12.90
C ILE A 234 21.26 -7.47 12.50
N ALA A 235 20.19 -7.16 11.80
CA ALA A 235 19.72 -5.80 11.56
C ALA A 235 18.39 -5.59 12.29
N GLN A 236 18.26 -4.45 12.98
CA GLN A 236 17.00 -4.03 13.58
C GLN A 236 16.35 -2.97 12.71
N ILE A 237 15.16 -3.28 12.21
CA ILE A 237 14.32 -2.38 11.42
C ILE A 237 13.28 -1.75 12.37
N GLU A 238 13.05 -0.46 12.22
CA GLU A 238 12.01 0.31 12.93
C GLU A 238 11.60 1.45 12.00
N GLY A 239 10.45 1.33 11.35
CA GLY A 239 10.01 2.19 10.25
C GLY A 239 9.99 1.45 8.92
N LEU A 240 8.78 1.08 8.51
CA LEU A 240 8.48 0.41 7.24
C LEU A 240 7.29 1.08 6.58
N TRP A 241 7.42 1.34 5.27
CA TRP A 241 6.30 1.80 4.44
C TRP A 241 6.40 1.14 3.07
N LEU A 242 5.31 0.57 2.56
CA LEU A 242 5.29 -0.20 1.32
C LEU A 242 3.95 -0.04 0.60
N ILE A 243 4.01 0.18 -0.71
CA ILE A 243 2.86 0.10 -1.61
C ILE A 243 2.93 -1.12 -2.52
N ASP A 244 1.76 -1.65 -2.89
CA ASP A 244 1.63 -2.70 -3.90
C ASP A 244 1.77 -2.07 -5.29
N TYR A 245 3.01 -1.75 -5.64
CA TYR A 245 3.33 -1.16 -6.94
C TYR A 245 3.05 -2.11 -8.10
N THR A 246 3.01 -3.43 -7.86
CA THR A 246 2.78 -4.41 -8.93
C THR A 246 1.35 -4.42 -9.43
N ASN A 247 0.39 -4.05 -8.57
CA ASN A 247 -1.01 -3.87 -8.94
C ASN A 247 -1.42 -2.39 -8.95
N ALA A 248 -0.46 -1.47 -9.15
CA ALA A 248 -0.77 -0.07 -9.40
C ALA A 248 -1.72 0.07 -10.60
N MET A 249 -2.67 0.99 -10.52
CA MET A 249 -3.69 1.25 -11.51
C MET A 249 -3.62 2.69 -12.02
N LYS A 250 -4.13 2.91 -13.23
CA LYS A 250 -4.26 4.21 -13.86
C LYS A 250 -5.72 4.46 -14.23
N ILE A 251 -6.21 5.65 -13.89
CA ILE A 251 -7.54 6.13 -14.22
C ILE A 251 -7.41 6.99 -15.47
N GLU A 252 -8.17 6.66 -16.50
CA GLU A 252 -8.21 7.39 -17.76
C GLU A 252 -9.47 8.27 -17.85
N SER A 253 -9.44 9.31 -18.69
CA SER A 253 -10.59 10.23 -18.83
C SER A 253 -11.79 9.61 -19.55
N ASP A 254 -11.60 8.45 -20.16
CA ASP A 254 -12.64 7.63 -20.80
C ASP A 254 -13.04 6.41 -19.96
N ASP A 255 -12.55 6.29 -18.72
CA ASP A 255 -13.08 5.32 -17.77
C ASP A 255 -14.52 5.69 -17.35
N GLU A 256 -15.32 4.66 -17.13
CA GLU A 256 -16.71 4.78 -16.69
C GLU A 256 -16.92 3.97 -15.40
N PHE A 257 -17.46 4.58 -14.36
CA PHE A 257 -17.71 3.97 -13.06
C PHE A 257 -19.21 3.94 -12.77
N GLY A 258 -19.90 2.90 -13.25
CA GLY A 258 -21.35 2.78 -13.11
C GLY A 258 -22.09 3.95 -13.78
N ASN A 259 -22.84 4.74 -13.01
CA ASN A 259 -23.53 5.95 -13.49
C ASN A 259 -22.68 7.23 -13.32
N LEU A 260 -21.44 7.12 -12.85
CA LEU A 260 -20.44 8.19 -12.88
C LEU A 260 -19.43 7.92 -13.99
N ASP A 261 -19.73 8.46 -15.17
CA ASP A 261 -19.14 8.11 -16.46
C ASP A 261 -18.44 9.29 -17.16
N ASN A 262 -18.29 10.43 -16.48
CA ASN A 262 -17.54 11.59 -16.97
C ASN A 262 -16.37 11.94 -16.06
N VAL A 263 -15.22 11.32 -16.32
CA VAL A 263 -14.01 11.50 -15.52
C VAL A 263 -13.25 12.77 -15.95
N LYS A 264 -12.92 13.62 -14.98
CA LYS A 264 -12.03 14.78 -15.15
C LYS A 264 -10.86 14.68 -14.19
N ILE A 265 -9.66 14.63 -14.77
CA ILE A 265 -8.39 14.56 -14.05
C ILE A 265 -7.78 15.97 -14.04
N ASN A 266 -7.62 16.54 -12.84
CA ASN A 266 -7.12 17.90 -12.64
C ASN A 266 -5.93 17.91 -11.67
N GLY A 267 -4.82 17.27 -12.05
CA GLY A 267 -3.64 17.15 -11.18
C GLY A 267 -3.94 16.27 -9.98
N ASP A 268 -3.99 16.88 -8.80
CA ASP A 268 -4.21 16.22 -7.51
C ASP A 268 -5.69 15.88 -7.21
N THR A 269 -6.60 16.20 -8.14
CA THR A 269 -8.04 16.06 -7.94
C THR A 269 -8.70 15.30 -9.08
N LEU A 270 -9.53 14.31 -8.74
CA LEU A 270 -10.46 13.64 -9.63
C LEU A 270 -11.87 14.19 -9.40
N THR A 271 -12.57 14.53 -10.48
CA THR A 271 -13.99 14.83 -10.45
C THR A 271 -14.70 13.91 -11.43
N ILE A 272 -15.68 13.14 -10.95
CA ILE A 272 -16.44 12.20 -11.76
C ILE A 272 -17.93 12.55 -11.65
N THR A 273 -18.58 12.74 -12.80
CA THR A 273 -19.99 13.14 -12.87
C THR A 273 -20.81 12.21 -13.75
N ASN A 274 -22.13 12.21 -13.59
CA ASN A 274 -23.06 11.53 -14.49
C ASN A 274 -23.25 12.28 -15.81
N GLU A 275 -23.12 11.62 -16.96
CA GLU A 275 -23.42 12.16 -18.30
C GLU A 275 -24.92 12.16 -18.62
N ASP A 276 -25.67 11.22 -18.06
CA ASP A 276 -27.11 11.10 -18.26
C ASP A 276 -27.90 11.44 -16.99
N THR A 277 -29.21 11.66 -17.12
CA THR A 277 -30.08 11.88 -15.96
C THR A 277 -30.14 10.65 -15.04
N PHE A 278 -30.10 10.87 -13.73
CA PHE A 278 -30.18 9.81 -12.73
C PHE A 278 -31.51 9.86 -12.00
N THR A 279 -32.26 8.74 -11.94
CA THR A 279 -33.56 8.71 -11.28
C THR A 279 -33.46 8.00 -9.94
N LEU A 280 -33.89 8.67 -8.86
CA LEU A 280 -34.07 8.03 -7.55
C LEU A 280 -35.41 7.28 -7.56
N THR A 281 -35.45 6.06 -8.11
CA THR A 281 -36.67 5.24 -8.14
C THR A 281 -37.07 4.88 -6.72
N ARG A 282 -38.34 5.08 -6.38
CA ARG A 282 -38.85 4.79 -5.04
C ARG A 282 -38.95 3.28 -4.82
N ASP A 283 -38.71 2.86 -3.58
CA ASP A 283 -38.66 1.44 -3.20
C ASP A 283 -37.55 0.66 -3.94
N ASP A 284 -36.42 1.32 -4.19
CA ASP A 284 -35.31 0.74 -4.93
C ASP A 284 -33.93 1.17 -4.37
N GLU A 285 -32.91 0.48 -4.86
CA GLU A 285 -31.50 0.78 -4.65
C GLU A 285 -30.87 1.15 -5.99
N GLU A 286 -30.37 2.38 -6.10
CA GLU A 286 -29.86 2.93 -7.34
C GLU A 286 -28.33 3.05 -7.25
N GLU A 287 -27.63 2.28 -8.07
CA GLU A 287 -26.16 2.28 -8.10
C GLU A 287 -25.62 3.63 -8.58
N ILE A 288 -24.72 4.23 -7.81
CA ILE A 288 -24.01 5.44 -8.19
C ILE A 288 -22.77 5.04 -9.00
N ALA A 289 -21.84 4.34 -8.35
CA ALA A 289 -20.55 3.90 -8.89
C ALA A 289 -19.86 2.96 -7.90
N GLU A 290 -19.18 1.92 -8.38
CA GLU A 290 -18.22 1.10 -7.61
C GLU A 290 -18.67 0.75 -6.18
N GLY A 291 -19.85 0.12 -6.05
CA GLY A 291 -20.36 -0.31 -4.74
C GLY A 291 -21.01 0.81 -3.90
N MET A 292 -21.05 2.05 -4.40
CA MET A 292 -21.85 3.14 -3.84
C MET A 292 -23.25 3.17 -4.45
N PHE A 293 -24.26 3.44 -3.62
CA PHE A 293 -25.68 3.42 -4.00
C PHE A 293 -26.46 4.53 -3.30
N PHE A 294 -27.65 4.84 -3.82
CA PHE A 294 -28.72 5.47 -3.06
C PHE A 294 -29.79 4.44 -2.70
N LYS A 295 -30.15 4.36 -1.41
CA LYS A 295 -31.36 3.64 -0.98
C LYS A 295 -32.53 4.61 -0.93
N VAL A 296 -33.60 4.32 -1.68
CA VAL A 296 -34.75 5.22 -1.80
C VAL A 296 -35.98 4.57 -1.19
N ALA A 297 -36.62 5.26 -0.25
CA ALA A 297 -37.76 4.71 0.47
C ALA A 297 -39.03 4.57 -0.41
N ASP A 298 -39.86 3.57 -0.11
CA ASP A 298 -41.25 3.49 -0.59
C ASP A 298 -42.08 4.66 -0.02
N THR A 299 -42.39 5.64 -0.87
CA THR A 299 -43.17 6.82 -0.53
C THR A 299 -44.15 7.20 -1.64
N ALA A 300 -45.11 8.06 -1.32
CA ALA A 300 -45.95 8.69 -2.34
C ALA A 300 -45.10 9.63 -3.23
N ALA A 301 -45.58 9.95 -4.43
CA ALA A 301 -44.90 10.85 -5.36
C ALA A 301 -44.69 12.29 -4.82
N SER A 302 -45.43 12.68 -3.79
CA SER A 302 -45.30 13.96 -3.07
C SER A 302 -44.14 14.02 -2.08
N ASP A 303 -43.49 12.88 -1.83
CA ASP A 303 -42.44 12.73 -0.83
C ASP A 303 -41.26 11.99 -1.46
N LEU A 304 -40.05 12.37 -1.06
CA LEU A 304 -38.80 11.74 -1.47
C LEU A 304 -37.91 11.62 -0.23
N ARG A 305 -37.44 10.40 0.04
CA ARG A 305 -36.52 10.11 1.15
C ARG A 305 -35.49 9.09 0.73
N TYR A 306 -34.23 9.43 0.86
CA TYR A 306 -33.11 8.56 0.48
C TYR A 306 -31.88 8.81 1.35
N TYR A 307 -30.90 7.91 1.26
CA TYR A 307 -29.56 8.08 1.79
C TYR A 307 -28.53 7.40 0.88
N PRO A 308 -27.29 7.91 0.79
CA PRO A 308 -26.22 7.18 0.14
C PRO A 308 -25.72 6.03 1.04
N PHE A 309 -25.26 4.94 0.45
CA PHE A 309 -24.57 3.88 1.17
C PHE A 309 -23.48 3.25 0.30
N VAL A 310 -22.54 2.57 0.95
CA VAL A 310 -21.52 1.72 0.30
C VAL A 310 -21.73 0.29 0.76
N GLU A 311 -21.69 -0.65 -0.18
CA GLU A 311 -21.62 -2.08 0.10
C GLU A 311 -20.16 -2.51 0.25
N LYS A 312 -19.83 -3.17 1.37
CA LYS A 312 -18.54 -3.82 1.57
C LYS A 312 -18.74 -5.32 1.72
N THR A 313 -17.97 -6.08 0.94
CA THR A 313 -17.95 -7.54 1.04
C THR A 313 -16.93 -7.96 2.10
N ILE A 314 -17.36 -8.69 3.13
CA ILE A 314 -16.44 -9.29 4.10
C ILE A 314 -16.00 -10.65 3.58
N GLY A 315 -14.75 -10.73 3.12
CA GLY A 315 -14.03 -12.00 3.00
C GLY A 315 -13.60 -12.46 4.40
N GLY A 316 -14.10 -13.60 4.86
CA GLY A 316 -13.87 -14.06 6.23
C GLY A 316 -12.44 -14.49 6.50
N GLU A 317 -11.74 -13.73 7.34
CA GLU A 317 -10.98 -14.27 8.47
C GLU A 317 -11.53 -13.60 9.73
N VAL A 318 -12.48 -14.28 10.37
CA VAL A 318 -12.87 -13.94 11.75
C VAL A 318 -11.66 -14.25 12.60
N VAL A 319 -10.93 -13.21 13.00
CA VAL A 319 -10.06 -13.30 14.16
C VAL A 319 -11.01 -13.36 15.35
N ASP A 320 -11.30 -14.58 15.82
CA ASP A 320 -11.92 -14.77 17.13
C ASP A 320 -10.93 -14.21 18.14
N ASP A 321 -11.14 -12.96 18.54
CA ASP A 321 -10.45 -12.32 19.66
C ASP A 321 -11.06 -12.84 20.96
N ASP A 322 -10.97 -14.16 21.16
CA ASP A 322 -11.20 -14.82 22.45
C ASP A 322 -9.86 -14.85 23.21
N GLU A 323 -9.32 -13.68 23.58
CA GLU A 323 -8.38 -13.60 24.70
C GLU A 323 -9.16 -13.64 26.02
N ASP A 324 -9.57 -14.85 26.41
CA ASP A 324 -9.82 -15.16 27.82
C ASP A 324 -8.48 -15.13 28.57
N ASP A 325 -8.24 -13.99 29.21
CA ASP A 325 -7.35 -13.74 30.34
C ASP A 325 -7.49 -14.85 31.41
N ASP A 326 -6.43 -15.63 31.62
CA ASP A 326 -6.02 -16.15 32.94
C ASP A 326 -4.85 -17.16 32.80
N ASN A 327 -3.60 -16.68 32.86
CA ASN A 327 -2.55 -17.48 33.49
C ASN A 327 -1.48 -16.61 34.16
N VAL A 328 -1.82 -16.09 35.34
CA VAL A 328 -0.85 -15.65 36.33
C VAL A 328 -0.11 -16.88 36.85
N THR A 329 1.16 -17.04 36.47
CA THR A 329 2.12 -17.86 37.22
C THR A 329 3.11 -16.96 37.94
N GLU A 330 2.93 -16.82 39.26
CA GLU A 330 3.95 -16.29 40.17
C GLU A 330 5.17 -17.22 40.27
N PRO A 331 6.37 -16.68 40.60
CA PRO A 331 7.61 -17.44 40.60
C PRO A 331 7.72 -18.30 41.87
N VAL A 332 8.24 -19.52 41.72
CA VAL A 332 8.63 -20.37 42.86
C VAL A 332 10.15 -20.48 42.88
N ASP A 333 10.75 -19.84 43.89
CA ASP A 333 12.12 -20.07 44.34
C ASP A 333 12.38 -21.55 44.61
N ASN A 334 13.53 -22.06 44.15
CA ASN A 334 14.19 -23.15 44.86
C ASN A 334 15.71 -23.10 44.64
N ASP A 335 16.41 -22.59 45.64
CA ASP A 335 17.82 -22.87 45.93
C ASP A 335 18.05 -24.39 46.03
N THR A 336 19.22 -24.88 45.62
CA THR A 336 20.26 -25.49 46.49
C THR A 336 21.23 -26.42 45.72
N GLU A 337 22.52 -26.19 45.97
CA GLU A 337 23.73 -27.06 45.93
C GLU A 337 24.29 -27.65 44.63
N VAL A 338 25.34 -26.96 44.16
CA VAL A 338 26.74 -27.43 44.01
C VAL A 338 27.06 -28.88 44.40
N GLU A 339 27.62 -29.65 43.46
CA GLU A 339 28.78 -30.53 43.71
C GLU A 339 29.69 -30.56 42.46
N GLU A 340 30.97 -30.20 42.66
CA GLU A 340 32.07 -30.61 41.77
C GLU A 340 32.57 -32.01 42.15
N PRO A 341 33.24 -32.74 41.24
CA PRO A 341 34.70 -32.84 41.43
C PRO A 341 35.55 -32.93 40.14
N THR A 342 36.63 -32.13 40.13
CA THR A 342 38.06 -32.53 40.07
C THR A 342 38.76 -32.88 38.73
N GLU A 343 39.96 -32.30 38.64
CA GLU A 343 40.94 -32.14 37.55
C GLU A 343 41.74 -33.38 37.06
N GLU A 344 42.04 -33.35 35.74
CA GLU A 344 43.35 -33.54 35.03
C GLU A 344 44.20 -34.85 35.09
N PRO A 345 45.25 -35.06 34.24
CA PRO A 345 45.55 -34.55 32.88
C PRO A 345 46.14 -35.62 31.89
N THR A 346 46.52 -35.13 30.69
CA THR A 346 47.70 -35.53 29.84
C THR A 346 47.49 -36.60 28.74
N GLU A 347 47.68 -36.21 27.47
CA GLU A 347 48.89 -36.49 26.67
C GLU A 347 48.77 -35.96 25.22
N GLU A 348 49.65 -35.02 24.87
CA GLU A 348 50.20 -34.84 23.52
C GLU A 348 51.44 -35.75 23.37
N PRO A 349 51.82 -36.24 22.17
CA PRO A 349 52.72 -35.44 21.33
C PRO A 349 52.72 -35.66 19.79
N THR A 350 53.32 -34.66 19.14
CA THR A 350 54.33 -34.70 18.05
C THR A 350 53.94 -34.52 16.57
N GLU A 351 54.48 -33.41 16.06
CA GLU A 351 54.72 -33.02 14.66
C GLU A 351 55.63 -33.98 13.86
N GLY A 352 55.49 -33.91 12.53
CA GLY A 352 56.56 -34.21 11.57
C GLY A 352 56.12 -33.99 10.10
N PRO A 353 57.00 -33.51 9.20
CA PRO A 353 56.64 -32.59 8.10
C PRO A 353 56.60 -33.25 6.71
N THR A 354 56.25 -32.49 5.65
CA THR A 354 57.02 -32.31 4.36
C THR A 354 56.13 -31.75 3.20
N THR A 355 56.40 -30.48 2.83
CA THR A 355 56.64 -29.88 1.48
C THR A 355 55.62 -29.92 0.30
N GLU A 356 55.11 -28.72 -0.04
CA GLU A 356 54.95 -27.96 -1.33
C GLU A 356 55.21 -28.68 -2.69
N GLU A 357 54.61 -28.39 -3.86
CA GLU A 357 53.77 -27.33 -4.51
C GLU A 357 53.47 -27.86 -5.97
N PRO A 358 52.86 -27.14 -6.94
CA PRO A 358 51.76 -26.17 -6.96
C PRO A 358 50.65 -26.61 -7.97
N THR A 359 49.48 -25.96 -7.99
CA THR A 359 48.60 -25.97 -9.18
C THR A 359 47.85 -24.65 -9.31
N GLU A 360 47.71 -24.22 -10.55
CA GLU A 360 47.48 -22.88 -11.08
C GLU A 360 46.15 -22.20 -10.67
N GLU A 361 46.21 -20.88 -10.47
CA GLU A 361 45.07 -19.96 -10.40
C GLU A 361 44.38 -19.81 -11.76
N PRO A 362 43.07 -19.50 -11.77
CA PRO A 362 42.53 -18.49 -12.65
C PRO A 362 42.19 -17.22 -11.86
N THR A 363 42.55 -16.09 -12.46
CA THR A 363 42.33 -14.73 -11.98
C THR A 363 40.84 -14.39 -11.93
N GLU A 364 40.30 -14.09 -10.74
CA GLU A 364 38.97 -13.52 -10.53
C GLU A 364 39.10 -12.00 -10.35
N ALA A 365 38.12 -11.25 -10.87
CA ALA A 365 38.09 -9.80 -10.83
C ALA A 365 37.58 -9.31 -9.47
N ASP A 366 38.39 -8.51 -8.77
CA ASP A 366 38.01 -7.82 -7.54
C ASP A 366 36.86 -6.83 -7.78
N SER A 367 35.67 -7.11 -7.23
CA SER A 367 34.70 -6.07 -6.87
C SER A 367 34.75 -5.87 -5.36
N SER A 368 35.72 -5.08 -4.88
CA SER A 368 35.79 -4.74 -3.46
C SER A 368 34.74 -3.67 -3.14
N THR A 369 33.64 -4.05 -2.49
CA THR A 369 32.75 -3.09 -1.80
C THR A 369 33.35 -2.79 -0.42
N PRO A 370 33.67 -1.52 -0.08
CA PRO A 370 34.40 -1.21 1.15
C PRO A 370 33.64 -1.60 2.44
N GLY A 371 34.24 -2.47 3.26
CA GLY A 371 33.73 -2.87 4.59
C GLY A 371 33.14 -4.27 4.66
N PHE A 372 32.76 -4.86 3.52
CA PHE A 372 32.33 -6.25 3.44
C PHE A 372 33.55 -7.10 3.06
N GLY A 373 33.96 -8.02 3.94
CA GLY A 373 35.09 -8.92 3.66
C GLY A 373 34.85 -9.71 2.36
N VAL A 374 35.92 -10.15 1.68
CA VAL A 374 35.83 -10.85 0.40
C VAL A 374 34.92 -12.08 0.52
N VAL A 375 33.72 -11.99 -0.06
CA VAL A 375 32.84 -13.15 -0.27
C VAL A 375 33.15 -13.69 -1.66
N LEU A 376 33.73 -14.89 -1.72
CA LEU A 376 33.82 -15.68 -2.96
C LEU A 376 32.41 -16.16 -3.33
N GLY A 377 31.67 -15.34 -4.07
CA GLY A 377 30.31 -15.63 -4.56
C GLY A 377 30.06 -14.91 -5.88
N LEU A 378 29.57 -15.67 -6.88
CA LEU A 378 29.39 -15.29 -8.28
C LEU A 378 28.74 -13.90 -8.48
N VAL A 379 29.49 -12.97 -9.05
CA VAL A 379 29.00 -11.65 -9.45
C VAL A 379 28.10 -11.76 -10.69
N GLY A 380 26.82 -11.45 -10.53
CA GLY A 380 25.89 -11.13 -11.61
C GLY A 380 25.94 -9.62 -11.90
N LEU A 381 26.88 -9.19 -12.74
CA LEU A 381 26.93 -7.80 -13.22
C LEU A 381 26.08 -7.69 -14.50
N LEU A 382 24.93 -7.03 -14.42
CA LEU A 382 24.18 -6.58 -15.61
C LEU A 382 23.85 -5.09 -15.49
N ALA A 383 24.74 -4.28 -16.07
CA ALA A 383 24.43 -2.90 -16.42
C ALA A 383 23.48 -2.87 -17.63
N VAL A 384 22.28 -2.30 -17.47
CA VAL A 384 21.39 -1.96 -18.58
C VAL A 384 21.90 -0.67 -19.22
N VAL A 385 22.58 -0.79 -20.36
CA VAL A 385 22.86 0.35 -21.25
C VAL A 385 21.86 0.31 -22.40
N TYR A 386 20.85 1.16 -22.34
CA TYR A 386 19.89 1.32 -23.44
C TYR A 386 20.51 2.14 -24.58
N LEU A 387 20.70 1.48 -25.72
CA LEU A 387 21.26 2.03 -26.95
C LEU A 387 20.12 2.47 -27.89
N VAL A 388 19.70 3.75 -27.84
CA VAL A 388 18.82 4.29 -28.91
C VAL A 388 19.66 4.70 -30.11
N ARG A 389 19.57 3.86 -31.14
CA ARG A 389 20.13 4.04 -32.47
C ARG A 389 19.28 5.05 -33.24
N ARG A 390 19.76 6.29 -33.33
CA ARG A 390 19.26 7.30 -34.29
C ARG A 390 19.60 6.85 -35.71
N ASN A 391 18.61 6.71 -36.59
CA ASN A 391 18.83 6.78 -38.03
C ASN A 391 17.56 7.22 -38.78
N ASN A 392 17.66 8.44 -39.34
CA ASN A 392 16.90 9.12 -40.39
C ASN A 392 15.39 9.32 -40.23
#